data_AF-A0A263DA56-F1
#
_entry.id   AF-A0A263DA56-F1
#
_cell.length_a   1.000
_cell.length_b   1.000
_cell.length_c   1.000
_cell.angle_alpha   90.00
_cell.angle_beta   90.00
_cell.angle_gamma   90.00
#
_symmetry.space_group_name_H-M   'P 1'
#
loop_
_entity.id
_entity.type
_entity.pdbx_description
1 polymer ?
#
loop_
_entity_poly.entity_id
_entity_poly.type
_entity_poly.pdbx_seq_one_letter_code
_entity_poly.pdbx_strand_id
1 'polypeptide(L)'
;MARRQQQADRALRPAMRSPGRPMPARHVERAFWRLIAQGKRTEEAALEIGVSTPVAVRWFRQAGGMPPLSLAEPTGRYLSFSEREEIALLMAQGHGVREIARELRRDPGTISREVRRNAATRGGKPDYRASVAQWKAQTAARRPEPAKLASNPRLQDYVQARLSGQLQRPDGTVVAGPPTTWKGLNKPHRADRRWATAWSPEQISRRLVLDFPDDVDMRISHEAIYQALYIQGRGALKRELVACLRTGRALRKPRARSRNKPQGHVTADVVFSERPAEAEDRAVPGHWEGDLIIGLNRSAIGTVVERSSRYTLLVHLPRLEGYGAIAPVKNGPALGGYGAIAMKDALTTTMTTMPAELLRSLTWDRGKELSAHAQFKVDTGIAV
;
A
#
# COMPACT_ATOMS: atom_id res chain seq x y z
N MET A 1 34.57 -27.72 -41.82
CA MET A 1 33.17 -28.19 -41.96
C MET A 1 32.21 -27.66 -40.87
N ALA A 2 32.22 -26.35 -40.53
CA ALA A 2 31.39 -25.82 -39.42
C ALA A 2 30.21 -24.91 -39.85
N ARG A 3 30.04 -24.62 -41.14
CA ARG A 3 28.98 -23.72 -41.66
C ARG A 3 27.63 -24.41 -41.94
N ARG A 4 27.61 -25.73 -42.19
CA ARG A 4 26.37 -26.45 -42.57
C ARG A 4 25.39 -26.68 -41.42
N GLN A 5 25.86 -26.82 -40.17
CA GLN A 5 24.98 -27.00 -39.01
C GLN A 5 24.09 -25.77 -38.73
N GLN A 6 24.55 -24.56 -39.07
CA GLN A 6 23.88 -23.31 -38.73
C GLN A 6 22.61 -23.02 -39.56
N GLN A 7 22.51 -23.57 -40.77
CA GLN A 7 21.31 -23.43 -41.60
C GLN A 7 20.20 -24.40 -41.16
N ALA A 8 20.56 -25.62 -40.77
CA ALA A 8 19.61 -26.62 -40.27
C ALA A 8 18.88 -26.15 -38.99
N ASP A 9 19.61 -25.55 -38.04
CA ASP A 9 19.01 -24.98 -36.80
C ASP A 9 18.09 -23.77 -37.06
N ARG A 10 18.28 -23.06 -38.17
CA ARG A 10 17.42 -21.93 -38.59
C ARG A 10 16.14 -22.41 -39.27
N ALA A 11 16.19 -23.53 -39.97
CA ALA A 11 15.05 -24.12 -40.70
C ALA A 11 14.00 -24.76 -39.79
N LEU A 12 14.38 -25.18 -38.57
CA LEU A 12 13.49 -25.88 -37.62
C LEU A 12 12.71 -24.97 -36.66
N ARG A 13 12.77 -23.65 -36.81
CA ARG A 13 12.05 -22.75 -35.89
C ARG A 13 10.58 -22.60 -36.31
N PRO A 14 9.62 -23.02 -35.47
CA PRO A 14 8.21 -22.85 -35.79
C PRO A 14 7.86 -21.37 -35.95
N ALA A 15 6.94 -21.09 -36.88
CA ALA A 15 6.44 -19.74 -37.12
C ALA A 15 5.89 -19.13 -35.83
N MET A 16 6.31 -17.90 -35.53
CA MET A 16 5.90 -17.22 -34.30
C MET A 16 4.42 -16.81 -34.39
N ARG A 17 3.56 -17.37 -33.52
CA ARG A 17 2.19 -16.86 -33.32
C ARG A 17 2.25 -15.44 -32.74
N SER A 18 1.38 -14.55 -33.22
CA SER A 18 1.32 -13.14 -32.79
C SER A 18 1.10 -13.05 -31.27
N PRO A 19 1.98 -12.41 -30.49
CA PRO A 19 1.87 -12.39 -29.02
C PRO A 19 0.78 -11.45 -28.48
N GLY A 20 -0.17 -10.99 -29.31
CA GLY A 20 -1.11 -9.93 -28.96
C GLY A 20 -0.42 -8.57 -28.79
N ARG A 21 -1.12 -7.58 -28.21
CA ARG A 21 -0.54 -6.28 -27.88
C ARG A 21 0.61 -6.47 -26.88
N PRO A 22 1.81 -5.93 -27.11
CA PRO A 22 2.91 -6.05 -26.15
C PRO A 22 2.48 -5.52 -24.78
N MET A 23 2.73 -6.30 -23.74
CA MET A 23 2.64 -5.77 -22.36
C MET A 23 3.61 -4.59 -22.24
N PRO A 24 3.28 -3.52 -21.50
CA PRO A 24 4.21 -2.42 -21.32
C PRO A 24 5.53 -2.94 -20.74
N ALA A 25 6.63 -2.34 -21.16
CA ALA A 25 7.95 -2.87 -20.87
C ALA A 25 8.19 -2.97 -19.35
N ARG A 26 8.84 -4.05 -18.90
CA ARG A 26 9.12 -4.29 -17.46
C ARG A 26 9.82 -3.12 -16.76
N HIS A 27 10.60 -2.32 -17.47
CA HIS A 27 11.23 -1.12 -16.88
C HIS A 27 10.18 -0.07 -16.48
N VAL A 28 9.12 0.10 -17.28
CA VAL A 28 7.98 0.99 -16.99
C VAL A 28 7.21 0.47 -15.78
N GLU A 29 6.92 -0.83 -15.75
CA GLU A 29 6.26 -1.47 -14.61
C GLU A 29 7.13 -1.36 -13.33
N ARG A 30 8.45 -1.46 -13.45
CA ARG A 30 9.38 -1.27 -12.31
C ARG A 30 9.36 0.17 -11.81
N ALA A 31 9.41 1.15 -12.72
CA ALA A 31 9.33 2.57 -12.39
C ALA A 31 8.02 2.89 -11.65
N PHE A 32 6.90 2.37 -12.16
CA PHE A 32 5.60 2.44 -11.49
C PHE A 32 5.69 1.98 -10.03
N TRP A 33 6.18 0.76 -9.79
CA TRP A 33 6.25 0.21 -8.44
C TRP A 33 7.22 0.95 -7.50
N ARG A 34 8.26 1.60 -8.03
CA ARG A 34 9.14 2.49 -7.24
C ARG A 34 8.37 3.72 -6.74
N LEU A 35 7.62 4.39 -7.62
CA LEU A 35 6.79 5.54 -7.24
C LEU A 35 5.71 5.15 -6.22
N ILE A 36 5.11 3.98 -6.39
CA ILE A 36 4.15 3.42 -5.43
C ILE A 36 4.81 3.16 -4.07
N ALA A 37 6.04 2.64 -4.05
CA ALA A 37 6.80 2.40 -2.82
C ALA A 37 7.15 3.71 -2.09
N GLN A 38 7.43 4.78 -2.83
CA GLN A 38 7.61 6.15 -2.32
C GLN A 38 6.32 6.80 -1.83
N GLY A 39 5.17 6.19 -2.11
CA GLY A 39 3.88 6.62 -1.60
C GLY A 39 3.07 7.49 -2.55
N LYS A 40 3.48 7.64 -3.82
CA LYS A 40 2.67 8.33 -4.83
C LYS A 40 1.33 7.63 -5.04
N ARG A 41 0.29 8.38 -5.43
CA ARG A 41 -1.00 7.80 -5.83
C ARG A 41 -0.84 7.04 -7.14
N THR A 42 -1.76 6.11 -7.40
CA THR A 42 -1.68 5.27 -8.60
C THR A 42 -1.85 6.10 -9.88
N GLU A 43 -2.69 7.14 -9.84
CA GLU A 43 -2.90 8.08 -10.94
C GLU A 43 -1.66 8.93 -11.21
N GLU A 44 -1.09 9.55 -10.17
CA GLU A 44 0.15 10.34 -10.25
C GLU A 44 1.30 9.50 -10.83
N ALA A 45 1.48 8.28 -10.30
CA ALA A 45 2.52 7.37 -10.77
C ALA A 45 2.28 6.91 -12.23
N ALA A 46 1.03 6.84 -12.68
CA ALA A 46 0.70 6.47 -14.06
C ALA A 46 1.05 7.59 -15.03
N LEU A 47 0.69 8.83 -14.67
CA LEU A 47 0.99 10.03 -15.45
C LEU A 47 2.51 10.21 -15.62
N GLU A 48 3.27 10.07 -14.54
CA GLU A 48 4.72 10.27 -14.54
C GLU A 48 5.49 9.26 -15.40
N ILE A 49 5.00 8.03 -15.50
CA ILE A 49 5.64 6.98 -16.33
C ILE A 49 5.05 6.89 -17.74
N GLY A 50 4.09 7.75 -18.09
CA GLY A 50 3.44 7.74 -19.41
C GLY A 50 2.54 6.53 -19.67
N VAL A 51 1.90 5.98 -18.64
CA VAL A 51 0.96 4.85 -18.77
C VAL A 51 -0.46 5.30 -18.42
N SER A 52 -1.46 4.78 -19.12
CA SER A 52 -2.85 5.13 -18.81
C SER A 52 -3.26 4.66 -17.42
N THR A 53 -4.04 5.49 -16.72
CA THR A 53 -4.56 5.20 -15.37
C THR A 53 -5.24 3.82 -15.27
N PRO A 54 -6.08 3.37 -16.21
CA PRO A 54 -6.68 2.04 -16.14
C PRO A 54 -5.65 0.90 -16.14
N VAL A 55 -4.54 1.05 -16.89
CA VAL A 55 -3.46 0.05 -16.93
C VAL A 55 -2.72 0.02 -15.60
N ALA A 56 -2.37 1.18 -15.05
CA ALA A 56 -1.70 1.28 -13.74
C ALA A 56 -2.58 0.74 -12.59
N VAL A 57 -3.89 1.02 -12.61
CA VAL A 57 -4.86 0.46 -11.65
C VAL A 57 -4.92 -1.05 -11.76
N ARG A 58 -4.93 -1.59 -12.99
CA ARG A 58 -4.92 -3.03 -13.23
C ARG A 58 -3.64 -3.67 -12.70
N TRP A 59 -2.46 -3.09 -12.96
CA TRP A 59 -1.19 -3.55 -12.39
C TRP A 59 -1.24 -3.59 -10.86
N PHE A 60 -1.66 -2.49 -10.23
CA PHE A 60 -1.76 -2.40 -8.79
C PHE A 60 -2.69 -3.47 -8.19
N ARG A 61 -3.87 -3.67 -8.79
CA ARG A 61 -4.88 -4.63 -8.31
C ARG A 61 -4.47 -6.08 -8.54
N GLN A 62 -3.95 -6.42 -9.72
CA GLN A 62 -3.53 -7.79 -10.04
C GLN A 62 -2.37 -8.26 -9.15
N ALA A 63 -1.45 -7.36 -8.82
CA ALA A 63 -0.34 -7.64 -7.92
C ALA A 63 -0.68 -7.42 -6.44
N GLY A 64 -1.95 -7.18 -6.09
CA GLY A 64 -2.38 -7.10 -4.69
C GLY A 64 -1.84 -5.89 -3.93
N GLY A 65 -1.42 -4.83 -4.62
CA GLY A 65 -0.73 -3.68 -4.05
C GLY A 65 0.75 -3.94 -3.68
N MET A 66 1.35 -5.00 -4.22
CA MET A 66 2.76 -5.37 -4.02
C MET A 66 3.50 -5.45 -5.34
N PRO A 67 4.80 -5.13 -5.39
CA PRO A 67 5.59 -5.32 -6.59
C PRO A 67 5.70 -6.82 -6.92
N PRO A 68 5.23 -7.29 -8.09
CA PRO A 68 5.33 -8.70 -8.47
C PRO A 68 6.73 -9.06 -8.98
N LEU A 69 7.63 -8.07 -9.08
CA LEU A 69 8.96 -8.14 -9.67
C LEU A 69 9.98 -7.41 -8.81
N SER A 70 11.26 -7.78 -8.97
CA SER A 70 12.34 -7.06 -8.30
C SER A 70 12.45 -5.62 -8.79
N LEU A 71 12.49 -4.69 -7.83
CA LEU A 71 12.66 -3.26 -8.08
C LEU A 71 14.11 -2.86 -8.33
N ALA A 72 15.06 -3.78 -8.21
CA ALA A 72 16.44 -3.55 -8.61
C ALA A 72 16.54 -3.49 -10.15
N GLU A 73 17.43 -2.65 -10.66
CA GLU A 73 17.79 -2.71 -12.07
C GLU A 73 18.51 -4.03 -12.38
N PRO A 74 18.37 -4.56 -13.61
CA PRO A 74 19.22 -5.65 -14.07
C PRO A 74 20.68 -5.24 -13.93
N THR A 75 21.48 -6.11 -13.33
CA THR A 75 22.93 -5.90 -13.26
C THR A 75 23.55 -6.02 -14.64
N GLY A 76 24.82 -5.60 -14.78
CA GLY A 76 25.61 -5.74 -16.01
C GLY A 76 25.70 -7.17 -16.57
N ARG A 77 25.15 -8.19 -15.92
CA ARG A 77 25.02 -9.54 -16.51
C ARG A 77 24.02 -9.60 -17.68
N TYR A 78 23.01 -8.72 -17.71
CA TYR A 78 21.93 -8.77 -18.71
C TYR A 78 21.91 -7.51 -19.56
N LEU A 79 21.54 -7.65 -20.84
CA LEU A 79 21.29 -6.50 -21.72
C LEU A 79 20.01 -5.78 -21.29
N SER A 80 20.08 -4.45 -21.24
CA SER A 80 18.95 -3.53 -21.06
C SER A 80 18.11 -3.43 -22.34
N PHE A 81 17.03 -2.65 -22.28
CA PHE A 81 16.21 -2.40 -23.48
C PHE A 81 16.92 -1.44 -24.44
N SER A 82 17.54 -0.37 -23.94
CA SER A 82 18.30 0.58 -24.75
C SER A 82 19.46 -0.09 -25.48
N GLU A 83 20.21 -0.99 -24.81
CA GLU A 83 21.25 -1.78 -25.49
C GLU A 83 20.67 -2.67 -26.60
N ARG A 84 19.44 -3.17 -26.47
CA ARG A 84 18.79 -3.93 -27.56
C ARG A 84 18.35 -3.03 -28.71
N GLU A 85 17.97 -1.79 -28.44
CA GLU A 85 17.69 -0.79 -29.49
C GLU A 85 18.97 -0.46 -30.27
N GLU A 86 20.07 -0.24 -29.56
CA GLU A 86 21.38 0.02 -30.16
C GLU A 86 21.87 -1.18 -31.01
N ILE A 87 21.72 -2.41 -30.51
CA ILE A 87 22.02 -3.62 -31.31
C ILE A 87 21.18 -3.63 -32.60
N ALA A 88 19.90 -3.26 -32.54
CA ALA A 88 19.03 -3.26 -33.72
C ALA A 88 19.45 -2.19 -34.74
N LEU A 89 19.82 -0.99 -34.28
CA LEU A 89 20.31 0.09 -35.13
C LEU A 89 21.63 -0.27 -35.81
N LEU A 90 22.62 -0.72 -35.04
CA LEU A 90 23.93 -1.09 -35.56
C LEU A 90 23.84 -2.28 -36.53
N MET A 91 22.96 -3.25 -36.26
CA MET A 91 22.69 -4.34 -37.21
C MET A 91 22.06 -3.83 -38.51
N ALA A 92 21.14 -2.86 -38.45
CA ALA A 92 20.54 -2.26 -39.64
C ALA A 92 21.57 -1.45 -40.47
N GLN A 93 22.57 -0.87 -39.81
CA GLN A 93 23.72 -0.21 -40.44
C GLN A 93 24.77 -1.19 -41.01
N GLY A 94 24.59 -2.50 -40.80
CA GLY A 94 25.48 -3.54 -41.34
C GLY A 94 26.66 -3.93 -40.44
N HIS A 95 26.71 -3.45 -39.20
CA HIS A 95 27.79 -3.79 -38.27
C HIS A 95 27.80 -5.27 -37.88
N GLY A 96 29.00 -5.82 -37.77
CA GLY A 96 29.22 -7.19 -37.32
C GLY A 96 29.10 -7.35 -35.81
N VAL A 97 28.84 -8.57 -35.33
CA VAL A 97 28.69 -8.89 -33.89
C VAL A 97 29.84 -8.37 -33.02
N ARG A 98 31.09 -8.45 -33.51
CA ARG A 98 32.28 -7.99 -32.77
C ARG A 98 32.39 -6.46 -32.69
N GLU A 99 31.89 -5.74 -33.70
CA GLU A 99 31.86 -4.28 -33.72
C GLU A 99 30.80 -3.76 -32.77
N ILE A 100 29.58 -4.32 -32.85
CA ILE A 100 28.48 -4.03 -31.93
C ILE A 100 28.92 -4.25 -30.47
N ALA A 101 29.64 -5.34 -30.22
CA ALA A 101 30.16 -5.65 -28.90
C ALA A 101 31.18 -4.62 -28.39
N ARG A 102 32.04 -4.09 -29.28
CA ARG A 102 33.01 -3.04 -28.95
C ARG A 102 32.30 -1.73 -28.61
N GLU A 103 31.34 -1.33 -29.44
CA GLU A 103 30.55 -0.10 -29.26
C GLU A 103 29.82 -0.10 -27.92
N LEU A 104 29.15 -1.22 -27.62
CA LEU A 104 28.40 -1.40 -26.38
C LEU A 104 29.26 -1.78 -25.16
N ARG A 105 30.57 -1.93 -25.33
CA ARG A 105 31.51 -2.44 -24.31
C ARG A 105 31.03 -3.76 -23.67
N ARG A 106 30.54 -4.68 -24.50
CA ARG A 106 30.04 -6.00 -24.11
C ARG A 106 30.90 -7.12 -24.68
N ASP A 107 30.82 -8.29 -24.05
CA ASP A 107 31.41 -9.51 -24.60
C ASP A 107 30.75 -9.87 -25.95
N PRO A 108 31.53 -10.13 -27.03
CA PRO A 108 30.99 -10.57 -28.31
C PRO A 108 30.10 -11.82 -28.22
N GLY A 109 30.40 -12.72 -27.27
CA GLY A 109 29.56 -13.89 -27.00
C GLY A 109 28.17 -13.51 -26.49
N THR A 110 28.03 -12.43 -25.72
CA THR A 110 26.73 -11.91 -25.25
C THR A 110 25.88 -11.40 -26.40
N ILE A 111 26.44 -10.57 -27.28
CA ILE A 111 25.74 -10.08 -28.48
C ILE A 111 25.36 -11.25 -29.40
N SER A 112 26.28 -12.18 -29.63
CA SER A 112 26.02 -13.37 -30.45
C SER A 112 24.86 -14.22 -29.91
N ARG A 113 24.84 -14.47 -28.59
CA ARG A 113 23.78 -15.24 -27.92
C ARG A 113 22.44 -14.52 -27.97
N GLU A 114 22.42 -13.21 -27.73
CA GLU A 114 21.21 -12.38 -27.80
C GLU A 114 20.58 -12.47 -29.20
N VAL A 115 21.33 -12.13 -30.25
CA VAL A 115 20.83 -12.14 -31.64
C VAL A 115 20.35 -13.55 -32.02
N ARG A 116 21.11 -14.60 -31.66
CA ARG A 116 20.74 -15.99 -31.96
C ARG A 116 19.44 -16.42 -31.29
N ARG A 117 19.26 -16.10 -30.00
CA ARG A 117 18.12 -16.57 -29.19
C ARG A 117 16.87 -15.73 -29.41
N ASN A 118 17.04 -14.43 -29.62
CA ASN A 118 15.97 -13.45 -29.48
C ASN A 118 15.52 -12.78 -30.80
N ALA A 119 16.15 -13.07 -31.95
CA ALA A 119 15.68 -12.57 -33.25
C ALA A 119 14.22 -12.97 -33.57
N ALA A 120 13.50 -12.09 -34.25
CA ALA A 120 12.15 -12.34 -34.75
C ALA A 120 12.19 -13.32 -35.93
N THR A 121 11.26 -14.28 -35.96
CA THR A 121 11.21 -15.35 -36.97
C THR A 121 9.93 -15.29 -37.81
N ARG A 122 9.16 -14.20 -37.72
CA ARG A 122 7.81 -14.10 -38.31
C ARG A 122 7.80 -14.12 -39.84
N GLY A 123 8.88 -13.66 -40.49
CA GLY A 123 8.99 -13.57 -41.95
C GLY A 123 9.81 -14.70 -42.59
N GLY A 124 9.98 -15.84 -41.93
CA GLY A 124 10.82 -16.96 -42.42
C GLY A 124 12.33 -16.69 -42.42
N LYS A 125 12.75 -15.43 -42.27
CA LYS A 125 14.13 -14.99 -42.06
C LYS A 125 14.30 -14.38 -40.65
N PRO A 126 15.45 -14.58 -39.99
CA PRO A 126 15.74 -13.94 -38.70
C PRO A 126 15.94 -12.43 -38.89
N ASP A 127 15.00 -11.63 -38.38
CA ASP A 127 15.06 -10.17 -38.32
C ASP A 127 15.25 -9.73 -36.85
N TYR A 128 16.22 -8.88 -36.54
CA TYR A 128 16.47 -8.46 -35.15
C TYR A 128 15.67 -7.20 -34.81
N ARG A 129 14.60 -7.37 -34.04
CA ARG A 129 13.80 -6.26 -33.51
C ARG A 129 13.94 -6.18 -32.00
N ALA A 130 14.36 -5.02 -31.49
CA ALA A 130 14.60 -4.79 -30.06
C ALA A 130 13.39 -5.17 -29.18
N SER A 131 12.18 -4.77 -29.58
CA SER A 131 10.93 -5.05 -28.86
C SER A 131 10.62 -6.56 -28.76
N VAL A 132 10.81 -7.29 -29.85
CA VAL A 132 10.61 -8.76 -29.88
C VAL A 132 11.69 -9.45 -29.06
N ALA A 133 12.93 -9.01 -29.19
CA ALA A 133 14.04 -9.58 -28.46
C ALA A 133 13.89 -9.40 -26.95
N GLN A 134 13.46 -8.20 -26.54
CA GLN A 134 13.12 -7.87 -25.17
C GLN A 134 11.98 -8.75 -24.63
N TRP A 135 10.92 -8.97 -25.42
CA TRP A 135 9.79 -9.81 -25.03
C TRP A 135 10.20 -11.28 -24.86
N LYS A 136 11.02 -11.83 -25.77
CA LYS A 136 11.56 -13.19 -25.67
C LYS A 136 12.45 -13.35 -24.44
N ALA A 137 13.35 -12.40 -24.21
CA ALA A 137 14.21 -12.39 -23.02
C ALA A 137 13.37 -12.35 -21.73
N GLN A 138 12.33 -11.52 -21.68
CA GLN A 138 11.43 -11.45 -20.52
C GLN A 138 10.62 -12.73 -20.32
N THR A 139 10.16 -13.35 -21.41
CA THR A 139 9.40 -14.61 -21.36
C THR A 139 10.28 -15.75 -20.87
N ALA A 140 11.50 -15.89 -21.39
CA ALA A 140 12.46 -16.87 -20.91
C ALA A 140 12.90 -16.63 -19.46
N ALA A 141 12.91 -15.37 -19.00
CA ALA A 141 13.17 -15.02 -17.62
C ALA A 141 11.99 -15.29 -16.67
N ARG A 142 10.77 -15.50 -17.20
CA ARG A 142 9.67 -16.06 -16.41
C ARG A 142 10.03 -17.53 -16.20
N ARG A 143 10.70 -17.82 -15.09
CA ARG A 143 10.81 -19.16 -14.51
C ARG A 143 9.66 -19.30 -13.51
N PRO A 144 8.43 -19.62 -13.95
CA PRO A 144 7.32 -19.81 -13.03
C PRO A 144 7.55 -21.12 -12.28
N GLU A 145 8.14 -21.04 -11.10
CA GLU A 145 8.05 -22.13 -10.14
C GLU A 145 6.66 -22.08 -9.49
N PRO A 146 6.00 -23.23 -9.28
CA PRO A 146 4.77 -23.27 -8.50
C PRO A 146 5.03 -22.67 -7.12
N ALA A 147 4.09 -21.86 -6.63
CA ALA A 147 4.23 -21.28 -5.29
C ALA A 147 4.31 -22.40 -4.25
N LYS A 148 5.15 -22.26 -3.22
CA LYS A 148 5.36 -23.29 -2.19
C LYS A 148 4.07 -23.78 -1.52
N LEU A 149 3.10 -22.88 -1.32
CA LEU A 149 1.79 -23.22 -0.77
C LEU A 149 0.90 -24.00 -1.75
N ALA A 150 1.13 -23.87 -3.05
CA ALA A 150 0.42 -24.67 -4.06
C ALA A 150 1.03 -26.07 -4.21
N SER A 151 2.33 -26.21 -3.96
CA SER A 151 3.04 -27.49 -4.06
C SER A 151 3.07 -28.30 -2.75
N ASN A 152 2.73 -27.70 -1.60
CA ASN A 152 2.73 -28.36 -0.30
C ASN A 152 1.36 -28.19 0.40
N PRO A 153 0.43 -29.15 0.22
CA PRO A 153 -0.91 -29.11 0.83
C PRO A 153 -0.88 -29.06 2.36
N ARG A 154 0.07 -29.76 2.99
CA ARG A 154 0.20 -29.78 4.46
C ARG A 154 0.54 -28.39 5.01
N LEU A 155 1.47 -27.69 4.37
CA LEU A 155 1.80 -26.31 4.70
C LEU A 155 0.63 -25.36 4.41
N GLN A 156 -0.05 -25.57 3.29
CA GLN A 156 -1.24 -24.80 2.90
C GLN A 156 -2.32 -24.89 3.98
N ASP A 157 -2.71 -26.09 4.38
CA ASP A 157 -3.76 -26.34 5.37
C ASP A 157 -3.39 -25.77 6.74
N TYR A 158 -2.14 -25.95 7.15
CA TYR A 158 -1.63 -25.36 8.39
C TYR A 158 -1.78 -23.83 8.40
N VAL A 159 -1.42 -23.18 7.29
CA VAL A 159 -1.53 -21.72 7.14
C VAL A 159 -3.01 -21.30 7.10
N GLN A 160 -3.87 -22.01 6.37
CA GLN A 160 -5.29 -21.71 6.27
C GLN A 160 -6.01 -21.82 7.62
N ALA A 161 -5.79 -22.89 8.38
CA ALA A 161 -6.41 -23.11 9.68
C ALA A 161 -6.06 -22.01 10.69
N ARG A 162 -4.79 -21.57 10.70
CA ARG A 162 -4.33 -20.48 11.58
C ARG A 162 -4.83 -19.11 11.15
N LEU A 163 -4.89 -18.86 9.84
CA LEU A 163 -5.46 -17.62 9.30
C LEU A 163 -6.97 -17.53 9.53
N SER A 164 -7.71 -18.64 9.49
CA SER A 164 -9.16 -18.63 9.74
C SER A 164 -9.49 -18.46 11.23
N GLY A 165 -8.55 -18.78 12.12
CA GLY A 165 -8.78 -18.83 13.56
C GLY A 165 -9.62 -20.04 14.01
N GLN A 166 -9.93 -20.96 13.09
CA GLN A 166 -10.72 -22.17 13.35
C GLN A 166 -9.78 -23.34 13.59
N LEU A 167 -9.02 -23.29 14.69
CA LEU A 167 -8.19 -24.42 15.11
C LEU A 167 -8.98 -25.29 16.06
N GLN A 168 -9.09 -26.57 15.74
CA GLN A 168 -9.61 -27.59 16.63
C GLN A 168 -8.47 -28.55 16.99
N ARG A 169 -8.42 -28.97 18.25
CA ARG A 169 -7.59 -30.10 18.67
C ARG A 169 -8.22 -31.42 18.19
N PRO A 170 -7.48 -32.54 18.20
CA PRO A 170 -8.02 -33.84 17.83
C PRO A 170 -9.26 -34.27 18.64
N ASP A 171 -9.41 -33.74 19.85
CA ASP A 171 -10.56 -33.94 20.74
C ASP A 171 -11.77 -33.04 20.41
N GLY A 172 -11.70 -32.24 19.34
CA GLY A 172 -12.75 -31.30 18.92
C GLY A 172 -12.75 -29.96 19.67
N THR A 173 -11.89 -29.77 20.67
CA THR A 173 -11.83 -28.51 21.42
C THR A 173 -11.23 -27.38 20.57
N VAL A 174 -11.85 -26.20 20.61
CA VAL A 174 -11.37 -25.02 19.88
C VAL A 174 -10.10 -24.50 20.55
N VAL A 175 -8.99 -24.46 19.81
CA VAL A 175 -7.75 -23.83 20.26
C VAL A 175 -7.93 -22.31 20.15
N ALA A 176 -7.93 -21.64 21.30
CA ALA A 176 -7.86 -20.18 21.33
C ALA A 176 -6.64 -19.71 20.54
N GLY A 177 -6.86 -18.78 19.61
CA GLY A 177 -5.76 -18.14 18.90
C GLY A 177 -4.89 -17.30 19.84
N PRO A 178 -3.75 -16.77 19.35
CA PRO A 178 -2.84 -16.00 20.18
C PRO A 178 -3.56 -14.78 20.76
N PRO A 179 -3.26 -14.38 22.01
CA PRO A 179 -3.82 -13.16 22.55
C PRO A 179 -3.42 -12.00 21.64
N THR A 180 -4.41 -11.32 21.05
CA THR A 180 -4.14 -10.12 20.25
C THR A 180 -4.56 -8.89 21.03
N THR A 181 -3.65 -7.91 21.11
CA THR A 181 -3.97 -6.59 21.65
C THR A 181 -4.56 -5.76 20.54
N TRP A 182 -5.86 -5.47 20.63
CA TRP A 182 -6.51 -4.49 19.76
C TRP A 182 -6.00 -3.09 20.11
N LYS A 183 -5.23 -2.46 19.21
CA LYS A 183 -4.60 -1.15 19.44
C LYS A 183 -5.51 0.05 19.10
N GLY A 184 -6.81 -0.13 18.91
CA GLY A 184 -7.75 0.99 18.64
C GLY A 184 -7.62 1.73 17.30
N LEU A 185 -6.53 1.55 16.57
CA LEU A 185 -6.21 2.31 15.37
C LEU A 185 -7.17 1.98 14.21
N ASN A 186 -8.09 2.91 13.95
CA ASN A 186 -9.10 2.95 12.88
C ASN A 186 -10.36 2.07 13.08
N LYS A 187 -11.34 2.70 13.74
CA LYS A 187 -12.79 2.46 13.80
C LYS A 187 -13.30 1.37 14.76
N PRO A 188 -14.38 1.67 15.55
CA PRO A 188 -14.96 0.77 16.54
C PRO A 188 -15.68 -0.47 15.96
N HIS A 189 -16.07 -0.49 14.69
CA HIS A 189 -16.80 -1.62 14.05
C HIS A 189 -15.92 -2.85 13.72
N ARG A 190 -14.83 -3.07 14.44
CA ARG A 190 -13.89 -4.15 14.12
C ARG A 190 -13.52 -5.08 15.28
N ALA A 191 -14.06 -4.85 16.47
CA ALA A 191 -13.84 -5.73 17.63
C ALA A 191 -14.36 -7.16 17.37
N ASP A 192 -15.54 -7.29 16.73
CA ASP A 192 -16.24 -8.58 16.58
C ASP A 192 -15.77 -9.41 15.37
N ARG A 193 -14.68 -9.01 14.71
CA ARG A 193 -14.24 -9.65 13.46
C ARG A 193 -13.24 -10.77 13.74
N ARG A 194 -13.30 -11.83 12.93
CA ARG A 194 -12.43 -13.04 12.98
C ARG A 194 -10.92 -12.74 13.10
N TRP A 195 -10.44 -11.57 12.68
CA TRP A 195 -9.02 -11.19 12.79
C TRP A 195 -8.55 -10.87 14.21
N ALA A 196 -9.45 -10.62 15.17
CA ALA A 196 -9.10 -10.40 16.57
C ALA A 196 -8.63 -11.69 17.27
N THR A 197 -9.02 -12.85 16.74
CA THR A 197 -8.65 -14.17 17.29
C THR A 197 -7.78 -14.99 16.33
N ALA A 198 -7.66 -14.60 15.06
CA ALA A 198 -6.82 -15.30 14.10
C ALA A 198 -5.32 -14.97 14.21
N TRP A 199 -4.49 -15.89 13.72
CA TRP A 199 -3.04 -15.70 13.67
C TRP A 199 -2.67 -14.78 12.50
N SER A 200 -1.68 -13.91 12.72
CA SER A 200 -1.09 -13.13 11.61
C SER A 200 -0.08 -13.94 10.80
N PRO A 201 0.15 -13.60 9.51
CA PRO A 201 1.19 -14.25 8.69
C PRO A 201 2.57 -14.31 9.35
N GLU A 202 2.94 -13.29 10.12
CA GLU A 202 4.20 -13.25 10.88
C GLU A 202 4.22 -14.27 12.02
N GLN A 203 3.16 -14.35 12.81
CA GLN A 203 3.05 -15.36 13.87
C GLN A 203 3.07 -16.78 13.30
N ILE A 204 2.37 -17.02 12.18
CA ILE A 204 2.34 -18.32 11.52
C ILE A 204 3.75 -18.71 11.05
N SER A 205 4.43 -17.81 10.35
CA SER A 205 5.80 -18.02 9.86
C SER A 205 6.78 -18.38 10.98
N ARG A 206 6.70 -17.68 12.12
CA ARG A 206 7.53 -17.97 13.30
C ARG A 206 7.11 -19.29 13.98
N ARG A 207 5.80 -19.57 14.06
CA ARG A 207 5.27 -20.76 14.72
C ARG A 207 5.63 -22.05 13.99
N LEU A 208 5.68 -22.02 12.66
CA LEU A 208 6.11 -23.18 11.84
C LEU A 208 7.49 -23.69 12.22
N VAL A 209 8.40 -22.80 12.65
CA VAL A 209 9.74 -23.18 13.11
C VAL A 209 9.67 -23.97 14.42
N LEU A 210 8.74 -23.63 15.30
CA LEU A 210 8.55 -24.29 16.60
C LEU A 210 7.77 -25.59 16.48
N ASP A 211 6.69 -25.60 15.69
CA ASP A 211 5.82 -26.78 15.55
C ASP A 211 6.47 -27.87 14.69
N PHE A 212 7.41 -27.50 13.81
CA PHE A 212 8.12 -28.45 12.95
C PHE A 212 9.62 -28.12 12.89
N PRO A 213 10.39 -28.32 13.98
CA PRO A 213 11.79 -27.90 14.05
C PRO A 213 12.68 -28.52 12.97
N ASP A 214 12.43 -29.79 12.62
CA ASP A 214 13.27 -30.55 11.67
C ASP A 214 12.73 -30.57 10.22
N ASP A 215 11.54 -30.01 9.99
CA ASP A 215 10.89 -30.01 8.67
C ASP A 215 11.11 -28.66 7.96
N VAL A 216 12.10 -28.63 7.07
CA VAL A 216 12.44 -27.45 6.26
C VAL A 216 11.33 -27.14 5.22
N ASP A 217 10.56 -28.15 4.80
CA ASP A 217 9.46 -27.96 3.86
C ASP A 217 8.30 -27.20 4.48
N MET A 218 8.16 -27.24 5.80
CA MET A 218 7.20 -26.42 6.54
C MET A 218 7.63 -24.95 6.72
N ARG A 219 8.82 -24.54 6.23
CA ARG A 219 9.29 -23.15 6.33
C ARG A 219 8.65 -22.27 5.25
N ILE A 220 8.05 -21.15 5.65
CA ILE A 220 7.61 -20.11 4.72
C ILE A 220 7.73 -18.73 5.36
N SER A 221 8.13 -17.73 4.56
CA SER A 221 8.18 -16.35 5.03
C SER A 221 6.78 -15.75 5.12
N HIS A 222 6.57 -14.86 6.07
CA HIS A 222 5.31 -14.13 6.19
C HIS A 222 4.99 -13.29 4.95
N GLU A 223 6.02 -12.81 4.22
CA GLU A 223 5.84 -12.09 2.96
C GLU A 223 5.32 -13.02 1.85
N ALA A 224 5.74 -14.28 1.80
CA ALA A 224 5.20 -15.26 0.86
C ALA A 224 3.72 -15.60 1.18
N ILE A 225 3.35 -15.65 2.46
CA ILE A 225 1.94 -15.78 2.88
C ILE A 225 1.13 -14.55 2.42
N TYR A 226 1.64 -13.32 2.62
CA TYR A 226 0.98 -12.11 2.10
C TYR A 226 0.85 -12.12 0.58
N GLN A 227 1.87 -12.58 -0.14
CA GLN A 227 1.85 -12.72 -1.60
C GLN A 227 0.78 -13.70 -2.05
N ALA A 228 0.61 -14.84 -1.37
CA ALA A 228 -0.45 -15.80 -1.67
C ALA A 228 -1.87 -15.25 -1.38
N LEU A 229 -2.02 -14.36 -0.40
CA LEU A 229 -3.32 -13.73 -0.08
C LEU A 229 -3.69 -12.58 -1.02
N TYR A 230 -2.72 -11.77 -1.45
CA TYR A 230 -2.97 -10.53 -2.18
C TYR A 230 -2.78 -10.65 -3.70
N ILE A 231 -1.88 -11.51 -4.18
CA ILE A 231 -1.58 -11.63 -5.61
C ILE A 231 -2.50 -12.68 -6.23
N GLN A 232 -3.39 -12.23 -7.11
CA GLN A 232 -4.46 -13.06 -7.68
C GLN A 232 -3.94 -14.28 -8.46
N GLY A 233 -2.75 -14.18 -9.05
CA GLY A 233 -2.11 -15.24 -9.85
C GLY A 233 -1.19 -16.20 -9.08
N ARG A 234 -1.00 -16.01 -7.76
CA ARG A 234 -0.23 -16.94 -6.91
C ARG A 234 -1.13 -17.86 -6.07
N GLY A 235 -2.41 -17.89 -6.42
CA GLY A 235 -3.52 -18.51 -5.68
C GLY A 235 -3.18 -19.86 -5.07
N ALA A 236 -2.99 -19.84 -3.75
CA ALA A 236 -2.83 -21.02 -2.92
C ALA A 236 -3.59 -20.88 -1.59
N LEU A 237 -4.29 -19.78 -1.37
CA LEU A 237 -5.07 -19.53 -0.16
C LEU A 237 -6.43 -18.98 -0.55
N LYS A 238 -7.47 -19.33 0.20
CA LYS A 238 -8.82 -18.80 -0.02
C LYS A 238 -8.83 -17.27 0.13
N ARG A 239 -9.44 -16.58 -0.84
CA ARG A 239 -9.47 -15.11 -0.88
C ARG A 239 -10.17 -14.47 0.33
N GLU A 240 -11.13 -15.18 0.92
CA GLU A 240 -11.84 -14.77 2.13
C GLU A 240 -10.92 -14.62 3.36
N LEU A 241 -9.77 -15.31 3.40
CA LEU A 241 -8.82 -15.25 4.52
C LEU A 241 -8.20 -13.86 4.70
N VAL A 242 -8.25 -13.01 3.66
CA VAL A 242 -7.95 -11.58 3.75
C VAL A 242 -8.75 -10.88 4.84
N ALA A 243 -10.02 -11.27 5.06
CA ALA A 243 -10.88 -10.70 6.08
C ALA A 243 -10.38 -10.99 7.50
N CYS A 244 -9.53 -12.01 7.66
CA CYS A 244 -8.91 -12.42 8.92
C CYS A 244 -7.56 -11.70 9.17
N LEU A 245 -7.10 -10.85 8.25
CA LEU A 245 -5.95 -9.99 8.49
C LEU A 245 -6.33 -8.80 9.38
N ARG A 246 -5.42 -8.38 10.26
CA ARG A 246 -5.68 -7.28 11.22
C ARG A 246 -6.13 -5.97 10.61
N THR A 247 -5.69 -5.69 9.37
CA THR A 247 -6.11 -4.47 8.66
C THR A 247 -7.45 -4.66 7.93
N GLY A 248 -7.87 -5.90 7.70
CA GLY A 248 -9.02 -6.28 6.88
C GLY A 248 -8.94 -5.80 5.43
N ARG A 249 -7.75 -5.46 4.94
CA ARG A 249 -7.56 -4.91 3.59
C ARG A 249 -7.28 -6.02 2.60
N ALA A 250 -7.96 -5.97 1.46
CA ALA A 250 -7.74 -6.88 0.33
C ALA A 250 -6.56 -6.51 -0.59
N LEU A 251 -5.97 -5.34 -0.38
CA LEU A 251 -4.78 -4.89 -1.08
C LEU A 251 -3.78 -4.35 -0.06
N ARG A 252 -2.49 -4.60 -0.28
CA ARG A 252 -1.45 -3.98 0.53
C ARG A 252 -1.41 -2.49 0.26
N LYS A 253 -1.27 -1.71 1.34
CA LYS A 253 -1.05 -0.26 1.25
C LYS A 253 0.44 0.01 1.45
N PRO A 254 1.11 0.74 0.55
CA PRO A 254 2.47 1.21 0.78
C PRO A 254 2.57 2.01 2.10
N ARG A 255 3.61 1.74 2.90
CA ARG A 255 3.83 2.40 4.19
C ARG A 255 4.01 3.91 4.04
N ALA A 256 4.64 4.36 2.95
CA ALA A 256 4.80 5.78 2.64
C ALA A 256 3.45 6.51 2.48
N ARG A 257 2.41 5.86 1.92
CA ARG A 257 1.05 6.43 1.82
C ARG A 257 0.34 6.59 3.17
N SER A 258 0.84 6.00 4.25
CA SER A 258 0.35 6.31 5.61
C SER A 258 1.04 7.52 6.22
N ARG A 259 2.27 7.84 5.78
CA ARG A 259 3.03 9.00 6.25
C ARG A 259 2.62 10.28 5.49
N ASN A 260 2.30 10.16 4.19
CA ASN A 260 1.93 11.30 3.33
C ASN A 260 0.48 11.78 3.48
N LYS A 261 -0.09 11.81 4.70
CA LYS A 261 -1.44 12.38 4.89
C LYS A 261 -1.33 13.75 5.58
N PRO A 262 -1.42 14.87 4.84
CA PRO A 262 -2.14 16.02 5.37
C PRO A 262 -3.60 15.57 5.56
N GLN A 263 -4.13 15.69 6.77
CA GLN A 263 -5.54 15.43 7.02
C GLN A 263 -6.34 16.51 6.30
N GLY A 264 -7.26 16.11 5.41
CA GLY A 264 -7.87 16.96 4.39
C GLY A 264 -8.85 18.04 4.86
N HIS A 265 -8.70 18.56 6.07
CA HIS A 265 -9.47 19.69 6.60
C HIS A 265 -8.58 20.82 7.14
N VAL A 266 -7.27 20.74 6.93
CA VAL A 266 -6.33 21.80 7.29
C VAL A 266 -6.24 22.77 6.11
N THR A 267 -6.85 23.93 6.23
CA THR A 267 -6.50 25.11 5.42
C THR A 267 -5.06 25.53 5.77
N ALA A 268 -4.34 26.09 4.81
CA ALA A 268 -2.94 26.48 4.99
C ALA A 268 -2.75 27.54 6.10
N ASP A 269 -3.83 28.16 6.56
CA ASP A 269 -3.85 29.29 7.49
C ASP A 269 -3.92 28.88 8.98
N VAL A 270 -3.86 27.58 9.30
CA VAL A 270 -3.96 27.05 10.68
C VAL A 270 -2.73 26.20 11.02
N VAL A 271 -1.55 26.78 10.84
CA VAL A 271 -0.27 26.12 11.16
C VAL A 271 0.18 26.53 12.55
N PHE A 272 0.58 25.53 13.34
CA PHE A 272 1.14 25.70 14.70
C PHE A 272 2.31 26.71 14.76
N SER A 273 2.98 26.97 13.64
CA SER A 273 4.11 27.89 13.52
C SER A 273 3.75 29.37 13.57
N GLU A 274 2.46 29.74 13.51
CA GLU A 274 2.01 31.14 13.54
C GLU A 274 1.52 31.59 14.93
N ARG A 275 1.90 30.86 15.98
CA ARG A 275 1.51 31.20 17.36
C ARG A 275 2.15 32.53 17.80
N PRO A 276 1.42 33.38 18.55
CA PRO A 276 2.03 34.44 19.32
C PRO A 276 3.05 33.83 20.29
N ALA A 277 4.23 34.43 20.42
CA ALA A 277 5.29 33.94 21.30
C ALA A 277 4.81 33.77 22.77
N GLU A 278 3.87 34.63 23.19
CA GLU A 278 3.21 34.62 24.50
C GLU A 278 2.45 33.31 24.81
N ALA A 279 2.09 32.50 23.80
CA ALA A 279 1.39 31.23 23.99
C ALA A 279 2.33 30.03 24.26
N GLU A 280 3.64 30.19 24.01
CA GLU A 280 4.64 29.12 24.19
C GLU A 280 5.10 28.97 25.64
N ASP A 281 5.34 30.09 26.34
CA ASP A 281 5.93 30.10 27.68
C ASP A 281 4.92 29.80 28.81
N ARG A 282 3.62 29.82 28.52
CA ARG A 282 2.51 29.61 29.47
C ARG A 282 2.48 30.62 30.63
N ALA A 283 3.13 31.77 30.48
CA ALA A 283 3.25 32.79 31.51
C ALA A 283 1.99 33.66 31.63
N VAL A 284 1.24 33.82 30.54
CA VAL A 284 0.06 34.69 30.47
C VAL A 284 -1.23 33.87 30.49
N PRO A 285 -2.17 34.14 31.42
CA PRO A 285 -3.50 33.53 31.41
C PRO A 285 -4.32 33.90 30.17
N GLY A 286 -5.13 32.95 29.71
CA GLY A 286 -6.13 33.15 28.67
C GLY A 286 -5.86 32.41 27.35
N HIS A 287 -4.82 31.57 27.34
CA HIS A 287 -4.54 30.64 26.25
C HIS A 287 -5.03 29.24 26.63
N TRP A 288 -5.95 28.69 25.86
CA TRP A 288 -6.61 27.42 26.17
C TRP A 288 -6.17 26.30 25.24
N GLU A 289 -6.13 25.08 25.77
CA GLU A 289 -5.87 23.85 25.05
C GLU A 289 -7.08 22.93 25.17
N GLY A 290 -7.65 22.58 24.04
CA GLY A 290 -8.86 21.79 23.94
C GLY A 290 -8.59 20.39 23.42
N ASP A 291 -9.22 19.41 24.05
CA ASP A 291 -9.15 18.01 23.63
C ASP A 291 -10.56 17.39 23.65
N LEU A 292 -10.72 16.27 22.95
CA LEU A 292 -11.98 15.54 22.86
C LEU A 292 -11.83 14.15 23.44
N ILE A 293 -12.55 13.89 24.54
CA ILE A 293 -12.62 12.55 25.12
C ILE A 293 -13.85 11.85 24.55
N ILE A 294 -13.62 10.72 23.86
CA ILE A 294 -14.69 9.87 23.33
C ILE A 294 -14.83 8.63 24.21
N GLY A 295 -16.00 8.47 24.81
CA GLY A 295 -16.38 7.32 25.62
C GLY A 295 -17.01 6.17 24.83
N LEU A 296 -17.42 5.13 25.56
CA LEU A 296 -18.16 4.00 25.01
C LEU A 296 -19.45 4.47 24.32
N ASN A 297 -19.90 3.72 23.30
CA ASN A 297 -21.09 4.08 22.52
C ASN A 297 -21.04 5.50 21.93
N ARG A 298 -19.83 6.00 21.66
CA ARG A 298 -19.56 7.33 21.08
C ARG A 298 -20.19 8.49 21.85
N SER A 299 -20.34 8.36 23.18
CA SER A 299 -20.48 9.57 24.00
C SER A 299 -19.21 10.41 23.89
N ALA A 300 -19.31 11.71 24.07
CA ALA A 300 -18.18 12.60 23.99
C ALA A 300 -18.28 13.71 25.04
N ILE A 301 -17.13 14.21 25.46
CA ILE A 301 -17.01 15.41 26.26
C ILE A 301 -15.79 16.18 25.73
N GLY A 302 -15.96 17.48 25.50
CA GLY A 302 -14.84 18.36 25.21
C GLY A 302 -14.18 18.76 26.52
N THR A 303 -12.86 18.87 26.55
CA THR A 303 -12.13 19.47 27.65
C THR A 303 -11.45 20.72 27.14
N VAL A 304 -11.45 21.80 27.93
CA VAL A 304 -10.76 23.05 27.59
C VAL A 304 -9.96 23.45 28.81
N VAL A 305 -8.64 23.44 28.68
CA VAL A 305 -7.70 23.63 29.79
C VAL A 305 -6.92 24.92 29.58
N GLU A 306 -7.01 25.85 30.52
CA GLU A 306 -6.23 27.08 30.51
C GLU A 306 -4.76 26.74 30.80
N ARG A 307 -3.83 27.18 29.94
CA ARG A 307 -2.45 26.66 29.93
C ARG A 307 -1.60 27.15 31.11
N SER A 308 -1.94 28.28 31.72
CA SER A 308 -1.20 28.87 32.85
C SER A 308 -1.71 28.34 34.19
N SER A 309 -2.98 28.60 34.50
CA SER A 309 -3.69 28.22 35.72
C SER A 309 -4.13 26.76 35.79
N ARG A 310 -4.16 26.05 34.65
CA ARG A 310 -4.71 24.68 34.52
C ARG A 310 -6.19 24.55 34.84
N TYR A 311 -6.89 25.67 34.91
CA TYR A 311 -8.34 25.67 35.06
C TYR A 311 -8.98 24.91 33.90
N THR A 312 -9.81 23.93 34.22
CA THR A 312 -10.36 22.97 33.26
C THR A 312 -11.87 23.15 33.18
N LEU A 313 -12.36 23.44 31.97
CA LEU A 313 -13.77 23.44 31.64
C LEU A 313 -14.14 22.15 30.92
N LEU A 314 -15.29 21.58 31.30
CA LEU A 314 -15.88 20.43 30.65
C LEU A 314 -17.03 20.88 29.76
N VAL A 315 -16.90 20.62 28.47
CA VAL A 315 -17.87 20.96 27.44
C VAL A 315 -18.78 19.76 27.24
N HIS A 316 -20.01 19.87 27.74
CA HIS A 316 -21.00 18.82 27.59
C HIS A 316 -21.47 18.73 26.12
N LEU A 317 -21.33 17.54 25.53
CA LEU A 317 -21.71 17.26 24.13
C LEU A 317 -22.86 16.24 24.09
N PRO A 318 -24.11 16.69 24.26
CA PRO A 318 -25.26 15.79 24.27
C PRO A 318 -25.47 15.17 22.89
N ARG A 319 -26.07 13.98 22.88
CA ARG A 319 -26.54 13.34 21.65
C ARG A 319 -27.66 14.17 21.04
N LEU A 320 -27.65 14.31 19.72
CA LEU A 320 -28.72 14.98 19.00
C LEU A 320 -29.90 14.03 18.79
N GLU A 321 -31.06 14.61 18.53
CA GLU A 321 -32.28 13.88 18.24
C GLU A 321 -32.09 12.87 17.11
N GLY A 322 -32.67 11.67 17.27
CA GLY A 322 -32.52 10.58 16.32
C GLY A 322 -31.23 9.76 16.45
N TYR A 323 -30.33 10.07 17.38
CA TYR A 323 -29.17 9.22 17.66
C TYR A 323 -29.59 7.80 18.09
N GLY A 324 -29.16 6.79 17.34
CA GLY A 324 -29.50 5.38 17.60
C GLY A 324 -30.83 4.92 16.97
N ALA A 325 -31.71 5.86 16.60
CA ALA A 325 -32.93 5.57 15.84
C ALA A 325 -32.71 5.71 14.32
N ILE A 326 -31.94 6.70 13.90
CA ILE A 326 -31.63 6.95 12.49
C ILE A 326 -30.32 6.23 12.12
N ALA A 327 -30.37 5.42 11.06
CA ALA A 327 -29.19 4.74 10.54
C ALA A 327 -28.15 5.75 10.02
N PRO A 328 -26.86 5.64 10.39
CA PRO A 328 -25.84 6.58 9.92
C PRO A 328 -25.66 6.52 8.40
N VAL A 329 -25.80 7.68 7.73
CA VAL A 329 -25.54 7.82 6.30
C VAL A 329 -24.17 8.48 6.07
N LYS A 330 -23.47 8.10 5.01
CA LYS A 330 -22.17 8.68 4.66
C LYS A 330 -22.35 10.19 4.36
N ASN A 331 -21.59 11.04 5.04
CA ASN A 331 -21.70 12.50 5.01
C ASN A 331 -23.03 13.07 5.53
N GLY A 332 -23.82 12.26 6.27
CA GLY A 332 -25.00 12.73 6.98
C GLY A 332 -24.66 13.49 8.27
N PRO A 333 -25.68 14.03 8.96
CA PRO A 333 -25.49 14.78 10.20
C PRO A 333 -24.83 13.93 11.29
N ALA A 334 -23.93 14.54 12.04
CA ALA A 334 -23.20 13.90 13.13
C ALA A 334 -24.03 13.93 14.41
N LEU A 335 -25.00 13.01 14.52
CA LEU A 335 -25.94 12.95 15.65
C LEU A 335 -25.31 12.55 17.01
N GLY A 336 -24.02 12.18 17.00
CA GLY A 336 -23.30 11.76 18.21
C GLY A 336 -22.91 12.90 19.15
N GLY A 337 -23.24 14.16 18.83
CA GLY A 337 -22.99 15.32 19.70
C GLY A 337 -21.64 16.01 19.51
N TYR A 338 -20.65 15.35 18.92
CA TYR A 338 -19.31 15.90 18.66
C TYR A 338 -19.06 16.25 17.18
N GLY A 339 -20.13 16.48 16.41
CA GLY A 339 -20.01 17.00 15.05
C GLY A 339 -19.47 18.43 15.03
N ALA A 340 -18.95 18.88 13.89
CA ALA A 340 -18.37 20.23 13.75
C ALA A 340 -19.29 21.36 14.25
N ILE A 341 -20.59 21.27 13.95
CA ILE A 341 -21.59 22.25 14.36
C ILE A 341 -21.87 22.15 15.86
N ALA A 342 -22.24 20.96 16.34
CA ALA A 342 -22.56 20.74 17.76
C ALA A 342 -21.38 21.08 18.70
N MET A 343 -20.15 20.77 18.26
CA MET A 343 -18.93 21.15 18.97
C MET A 343 -18.75 22.67 19.02
N LYS A 344 -18.93 23.35 17.88
CA LYS A 344 -18.85 24.82 17.79
C LYS A 344 -19.86 25.48 18.72
N ASP A 345 -21.11 25.03 18.70
CA ASP A 345 -22.18 25.61 19.53
C ASP A 345 -21.92 25.36 21.03
N ALA A 346 -21.53 24.15 21.41
CA ALA A 346 -21.23 23.81 22.80
C ALA A 346 -19.98 24.54 23.33
N LEU A 347 -18.92 24.65 22.52
CA LEU A 347 -17.73 25.43 22.87
C LEU A 347 -18.05 26.91 23.01
N THR A 348 -18.81 27.48 22.08
CA THR A 348 -19.25 28.88 22.14
C THR A 348 -19.97 29.13 23.44
N THR A 349 -21.00 28.32 23.74
CA THR A 349 -21.80 28.42 24.96
C THR A 349 -20.94 28.32 26.22
N THR A 350 -19.99 27.39 26.25
CA THR A 350 -19.13 27.18 27.43
C THR A 350 -18.12 28.32 27.60
N MET A 351 -17.45 28.74 26.53
CA MET A 351 -16.39 29.74 26.59
C MET A 351 -16.94 31.15 26.82
N THR A 352 -18.14 31.49 26.33
CA THR A 352 -18.78 32.79 26.62
C THR A 352 -19.16 32.98 28.09
N THR A 353 -19.08 31.94 28.92
CA THR A 353 -19.25 32.09 30.38
C THR A 353 -18.02 32.69 31.07
N MET A 354 -16.86 32.71 30.39
CA MET A 354 -15.62 33.23 30.93
C MET A 354 -15.47 34.73 30.65
N PRO A 355 -14.78 35.48 31.53
CA PRO A 355 -14.41 36.87 31.26
C PRO A 355 -13.59 37.00 29.97
N ALA A 356 -13.85 38.06 29.20
CA ALA A 356 -13.22 38.27 27.89
C ALA A 356 -11.69 38.38 27.98
N GLU A 357 -11.17 38.87 29.11
CA GLU A 357 -9.73 39.00 29.38
C GLU A 357 -9.01 37.65 29.42
N LEU A 358 -9.75 36.58 29.74
CA LEU A 358 -9.26 35.21 29.79
C LEU A 358 -9.50 34.44 28.48
N LEU A 359 -10.01 35.06 27.41
CA LEU A 359 -10.37 34.38 26.17
C LEU A 359 -9.49 34.80 24.98
N ARG A 360 -8.17 34.65 25.12
CA ARG A 360 -7.20 35.11 24.10
C ARG A 360 -7.09 34.17 22.91
N SER A 361 -6.93 32.87 23.16
CA SER A 361 -6.84 31.87 22.09
C SER A 361 -7.26 30.48 22.55
N LEU A 362 -7.74 29.64 21.62
CA LEU A 362 -8.05 28.24 21.82
C LEU A 362 -7.29 27.37 20.83
N THR A 363 -6.49 26.42 21.32
CA THR A 363 -5.83 25.42 20.46
C THR A 363 -6.56 24.10 20.56
N TRP A 364 -6.75 23.38 19.44
CA TRP A 364 -7.45 22.09 19.41
C TRP A 364 -6.71 21.09 18.52
N ASP A 365 -6.72 19.80 18.87
CA ASP A 365 -6.11 18.77 18.01
C ASP A 365 -6.85 18.67 16.67
N ARG A 366 -6.17 18.22 15.61
CA ARG A 366 -6.55 18.32 14.19
C ARG A 366 -7.68 17.36 13.77
N GLY A 367 -8.64 17.12 14.65
CA GLY A 367 -9.85 16.35 14.45
C GLY A 367 -10.86 17.04 13.52
N LYS A 368 -11.85 16.28 13.06
CA LYS A 368 -12.93 16.81 12.19
C LYS A 368 -13.94 17.65 12.96
N GLU A 369 -13.92 17.51 14.27
CA GLU A 369 -14.86 18.06 15.24
C GLU A 369 -14.72 19.58 15.37
N LEU A 370 -13.58 20.17 14.98
CA LEU A 370 -13.40 21.63 14.93
C LEU A 370 -13.25 22.18 13.50
N SER A 371 -13.79 21.47 12.50
CA SER A 371 -13.78 21.97 11.12
C SER A 371 -14.60 23.25 10.90
N ALA A 372 -15.46 23.62 11.86
CA ALA A 372 -16.20 24.89 11.89
C ALA A 372 -15.47 26.01 12.70
N HIS A 373 -14.16 25.89 12.95
CA HIS A 373 -13.37 26.87 13.72
C HIS A 373 -13.44 28.30 13.16
N ALA A 374 -13.54 28.46 11.83
CA ALA A 374 -13.67 29.78 11.21
C ALA A 374 -14.96 30.48 11.69
N GLN A 375 -16.08 29.76 11.78
CA GLN A 375 -17.32 30.30 12.31
C GLN A 375 -17.23 30.53 13.83
N PHE A 376 -16.59 29.62 14.56
CA PHE A 376 -16.34 29.81 16.00
C PHE A 376 -15.56 31.11 16.29
N LYS A 377 -14.51 31.40 15.50
CA LYS A 377 -13.72 32.64 15.62
C LYS A 377 -14.57 33.88 15.37
N VAL A 378 -15.49 33.82 14.39
CA VAL A 378 -16.44 34.90 14.12
C VAL A 378 -17.44 35.08 15.28
N ASP A 379 -17.98 33.99 15.80
CA ASP A 379 -19.02 34.00 16.83
C ASP A 379 -18.49 34.45 18.21
N THR A 380 -17.23 34.14 18.53
CA THR A 380 -16.64 34.36 19.87
C THR A 380 -15.55 35.42 19.90
N GLY A 381 -14.98 35.79 18.75
CA GLY A 381 -13.78 36.64 18.67
C GLY A 381 -12.48 35.93 19.10
N ILE A 382 -12.54 34.66 19.51
CA ILE A 382 -11.38 33.91 20.02
C ILE A 382 -10.54 33.39 18.84
N ALA A 383 -9.24 33.64 18.87
CA ALA A 383 -8.30 33.08 17.89
C ALA A 383 -8.17 31.55 18.07
N VAL A 384 -8.27 30.79 16.96
CA VAL A 384 -8.15 29.32 16.93
C VAL A 384 -7.01 28.87 16.05
#